data_AF-A0A7W9J4J6-F1
#
_entry.id   AF-A0A7W9J4J6-F1
#
_cell.length_a   1.000
_cell.length_b   1.000
_cell.length_c   1.000
_cell.angle_alpha   90.00
_cell.angle_beta   90.00
_cell.angle_gamma   90.00
#
_symmetry.space_group_name_H-M   'P 1'
#
loop_
_entity.id
_entity.type
_entity.pdbx_description
1 polymer ?
#
loop_
_entity_poly.entity_id
_entity_poly.type
_entity_poly.pdbx_seq_one_letter_code
_entity_poly.pdbx_strand_id
1 'polypeptide(L)'
;MGPGRRAVLFLAVAIVVQFFVTVRAYRRWSALPWLAVPGLPAAAYFLYLYSRTGDVMAWKHAQERGWYRDLTAPWHTWTTTWTAAFDHVQTTGYAWMFQAELVAVVVGLVLLTFLVRQRRWAEATYLGLSLLALGTSYWFLSMPRATLLWWPLWVGLGVWTLRHPWVRTTYLCVVAPLSTIVALTFFTGRWAG
;
A
#
# COMPACT_ATOMS: atom_id res chain seq x y z
N MET A 1 -16.88 -6.58 -5.28
CA MET A 1 -16.31 -5.86 -6.46
C MET A 1 -14.88 -5.43 -6.16
N GLY A 2 -13.94 -5.76 -7.04
CA GLY A 2 -12.57 -6.15 -6.70
C GLY A 2 -11.58 -5.05 -6.25
N PRO A 3 -10.70 -5.33 -5.27
CA PRO A 3 -9.73 -4.39 -4.69
C PRO A 3 -8.46 -4.10 -5.53
N GLY A 4 -8.40 -4.53 -6.80
CA GLY A 4 -7.16 -4.51 -7.60
C GLY A 4 -6.76 -3.17 -8.27
N ARG A 5 -7.61 -2.15 -8.27
CA ARG A 5 -7.41 -0.96 -9.14
C ARG A 5 -6.50 0.15 -8.57
N ARG A 6 -6.26 0.18 -7.26
CA ARG A 6 -5.45 1.24 -6.62
C ARG A 6 -3.94 0.98 -6.73
N ALA A 7 -3.53 -0.30 -6.71
CA ALA A 7 -2.13 -0.70 -6.81
C ALA A 7 -1.45 -0.32 -8.14
N VAL A 8 -2.22 -0.28 -9.24
CA VAL A 8 -1.69 -0.04 -10.59
C VAL A 8 -1.23 1.42 -10.77
N LEU A 9 -1.95 2.38 -10.17
CA LEU A 9 -1.60 3.81 -10.23
C LEU A 9 -0.30 4.11 -9.47
N PHE A 10 -0.12 3.52 -8.29
CA PHE A 10 1.10 3.74 -7.48
C PHE A 10 2.32 3.06 -8.08
N LEU A 11 2.13 1.87 -8.67
CA LEU A 11 3.17 1.22 -9.46
C LEU A 11 3.57 2.08 -10.67
N ALA A 12 2.62 2.69 -11.38
CA ALA A 12 2.91 3.56 -12.52
C ALA A 12 3.72 4.81 -12.12
N VAL A 13 3.34 5.50 -11.04
CA VAL A 13 4.10 6.67 -10.53
C VAL A 13 5.49 6.26 -10.06
N ALA A 14 5.61 5.13 -9.36
CA ALA A 14 6.91 4.60 -8.95
C ALA A 14 7.81 4.25 -10.15
N ILE A 15 7.23 3.68 -11.21
CA ILE A 15 7.93 3.40 -12.47
C ILE A 15 8.38 4.69 -13.15
N VAL A 16 7.56 5.75 -13.15
CA VAL A 16 7.94 7.07 -13.72
C VAL A 16 9.08 7.70 -12.93
N VAL A 17 9.01 7.74 -11.60
CA VAL A 17 10.09 8.32 -10.78
C VAL A 17 11.36 7.48 -10.87
N GLN A 18 11.24 6.15 -10.84
CA GLN A 18 12.36 5.24 -11.05
C GLN A 18 13.01 5.45 -12.42
N PHE A 19 12.21 5.71 -13.46
CA PHE A 19 12.73 6.03 -14.78
C PHE A 19 13.48 7.37 -14.80
N PHE A 20 13.00 8.42 -14.14
CA PHE A 20 13.73 9.68 -14.04
C PHE A 20 15.07 9.53 -13.29
N VAL A 21 15.10 8.70 -12.24
CA VAL A 21 16.33 8.39 -11.49
C VAL A 21 17.31 7.56 -12.33
N THR A 22 16.81 6.59 -13.11
CA THR A 22 17.64 5.69 -13.94
C THR A 22 18.04 6.28 -15.30
N VAL A 23 17.25 7.16 -15.92
CA VAL A 23 17.63 7.90 -17.14
C VAL A 23 18.82 8.79 -16.88
N ARG A 24 18.89 9.40 -15.69
CA ARG A 24 20.03 10.20 -15.26
C ARG A 24 21.29 9.37 -15.08
N ALA A 25 21.14 8.10 -14.65
CA ALA A 25 22.24 7.17 -14.42
C ALA A 25 22.72 6.43 -15.69
N TYR A 26 21.83 6.14 -16.65
CA TYR A 26 22.12 5.27 -17.81
C TYR A 26 21.89 5.91 -19.19
N ARG A 27 21.45 7.17 -19.29
CA ARG A 27 21.15 7.90 -20.56
C ARG A 27 20.30 7.11 -21.58
N ARG A 28 19.38 6.24 -21.13
CA ARG A 28 18.50 5.44 -22.01
C ARG A 28 17.13 6.11 -22.21
N TRP A 29 17.11 7.18 -22.98
CA TRP A 29 15.91 7.95 -23.34
C TRP A 29 14.94 7.18 -24.26
N SER A 30 15.40 6.11 -24.91
CA SER A 30 14.58 5.27 -25.81
C SER A 30 13.52 4.42 -25.09
N ALA A 31 13.63 4.23 -23.76
CA ALA A 31 12.65 3.47 -22.98
C ALA A 31 11.47 4.31 -22.45
N LEU A 32 11.51 5.63 -22.67
CA LEU A 32 10.50 6.59 -22.20
C LEU A 32 9.06 6.28 -22.65
N PRO A 33 8.81 5.84 -23.91
CA PRO A 33 7.47 5.51 -24.38
C PRO A 33 6.86 4.30 -23.66
N TRP A 34 7.69 3.35 -23.24
CA TRP A 34 7.24 2.11 -22.60
C TRP A 34 6.66 2.32 -21.20
N LEU A 35 7.01 3.42 -20.53
CA LEU A 35 6.45 3.79 -19.23
C LEU A 35 5.03 4.36 -19.33
N ALA A 36 4.64 4.83 -20.51
CA ALA A 36 3.29 5.33 -20.74
C ALA A 36 2.29 4.17 -20.85
N VAL A 37 2.75 2.97 -21.23
CA VAL A 37 1.90 1.80 -21.47
C VAL A 37 1.03 1.41 -20.26
N PRO A 38 1.55 1.32 -19.02
CA PRO A 38 0.72 1.07 -17.84
C PRO A 38 -0.27 2.19 -17.51
N GLY A 39 -0.01 3.42 -17.99
CA GLY A 39 -0.88 4.58 -17.81
C GLY A 39 -2.05 4.63 -18.79
N LEU A 40 -1.95 3.95 -19.94
CA LEU A 40 -2.97 3.98 -20.99
C LEU A 40 -4.36 3.52 -20.51
N PRO A 41 -4.52 2.41 -19.76
CA PRO A 41 -5.83 1.99 -19.28
C PRO A 41 -6.46 3.00 -18.32
N ALA A 42 -5.65 3.62 -17.46
CA ALA A 42 -6.12 4.65 -16.54
C ALA A 42 -6.55 5.91 -17.31
N ALA A 43 -5.73 6.36 -18.25
CA ALA A 43 -6.05 7.50 -19.11
C ALA A 43 -7.33 7.25 -19.93
N ALA A 44 -7.46 6.06 -20.55
CA ALA A 44 -8.65 5.66 -21.28
C ALA A 44 -9.90 5.65 -20.38
N TYR A 45 -9.77 5.21 -19.13
CA TYR A 45 -10.86 5.25 -18.16
C TYR A 45 -11.27 6.67 -17.79
N PHE A 46 -10.32 7.57 -17.53
CA PHE A 46 -10.62 8.98 -17.25
C PHE A 46 -11.23 9.69 -18.47
N LEU A 47 -10.76 9.39 -19.69
CA LEU A 47 -11.36 9.89 -20.93
C LEU A 47 -12.79 9.38 -21.13
N TYR A 48 -13.04 8.09 -20.86
CA TYR A 48 -14.38 7.52 -20.87
C TYR A 48 -15.29 8.18 -19.83
N LEU A 49 -14.77 8.43 -18.63
CA LEU A 49 -15.54 9.10 -17.59
C LEU A 49 -15.89 10.53 -18.02
N TYR A 50 -14.90 11.26 -18.55
CA TYR A 50 -15.06 12.62 -19.03
C TYR A 50 -16.07 12.71 -20.18
N SER A 51 -16.02 11.78 -21.15
CA SER A 51 -16.98 11.77 -22.26
C SER A 51 -18.42 11.50 -21.83
N ARG A 52 -18.62 10.84 -20.67
CA ARG A 52 -19.94 10.53 -20.12
C ARG A 52 -20.46 11.56 -19.11
N THR A 53 -19.58 12.31 -18.46
CA THR A 53 -19.94 13.20 -17.34
C THR A 53 -19.59 14.67 -17.56
N GLY A 54 -18.72 14.99 -18.53
CA GLY A 54 -18.17 16.33 -18.73
C GLY A 54 -17.20 16.79 -17.64
N ASP A 55 -16.92 15.94 -16.64
CA ASP A 55 -16.11 16.28 -15.46
C ASP A 55 -14.95 15.28 -15.32
N VAL A 56 -13.73 15.80 -15.41
CA VAL A 56 -12.48 15.03 -15.29
C VAL A 56 -12.32 14.46 -13.87
N MET A 57 -12.89 15.13 -12.87
CA MET A 57 -12.86 14.76 -11.46
C MET A 57 -14.13 14.02 -11.02
N ALA A 58 -15.00 13.60 -11.94
CA ALA A 58 -16.25 12.91 -11.61
C ALA A 58 -16.03 11.68 -10.71
N TRP A 59 -14.89 10.99 -10.85
CA TRP A 59 -14.51 9.89 -9.96
C TRP A 59 -14.23 10.35 -8.52
N LYS A 60 -13.48 11.44 -8.34
CA LYS A 60 -13.17 12.02 -7.01
C LYS A 60 -14.44 12.53 -6.36
N HIS A 61 -15.24 13.29 -7.11
CA HIS A 61 -16.52 13.80 -6.62
C HIS A 61 -17.51 12.69 -6.26
N ALA A 62 -17.50 11.55 -6.98
CA ALA A 62 -18.29 10.38 -6.62
C ALA A 62 -17.76 9.68 -5.35
N GLN A 63 -16.45 9.68 -5.10
CA GLN A 63 -15.89 9.18 -3.84
C GLN A 63 -16.25 10.07 -2.65
N GLU A 64 -16.19 11.40 -2.82
CA GLU A 64 -16.57 12.35 -1.78
C GLU A 64 -18.06 12.24 -1.44
N ARG A 65 -18.94 12.28 -2.46
CA ARG A 65 -20.39 12.24 -2.25
C ARG A 65 -20.94 10.88 -1.80
N GLY A 66 -20.38 9.78 -2.29
CA GLY A 66 -20.91 8.44 -2.03
C GLY A 66 -20.29 7.76 -0.81
N TRP A 67 -19.09 8.19 -0.40
CA TRP A 67 -18.29 7.49 0.62
C TRP A 67 -17.69 8.44 1.66
N TYR A 68 -18.00 9.74 1.61
CA TYR A 68 -17.48 10.77 2.52
C TYR A 68 -15.95 10.71 2.69
N ARG A 69 -15.25 10.44 1.59
CA ARG A 69 -13.78 10.31 1.56
C ARG A 69 -13.13 11.63 1.20
N ASP A 70 -12.85 12.43 2.21
CA ASP A 70 -12.04 13.64 2.06
C ASP A 70 -10.54 13.34 2.15
N LEU A 71 -9.75 14.11 1.40
CA LEU A 71 -8.28 14.13 1.53
C LEU A 71 -7.96 14.74 2.88
N THR A 72 -7.52 13.91 3.81
CA THR A 72 -7.09 14.32 5.15
C THR A 72 -5.59 14.25 5.26
N ALA A 73 -5.03 15.08 6.13
CA ALA A 73 -3.60 15.07 6.35
C ALA A 73 -3.18 13.76 7.05
N PRO A 74 -1.98 13.22 6.75
CA PRO A 74 -1.56 11.90 7.21
C PRO A 74 -1.48 11.76 8.75
N TRP A 75 -1.29 12.86 9.48
CA TRP A 75 -1.34 12.86 10.94
C TRP A 75 -2.77 12.70 11.49
N HIS A 76 -3.79 13.21 10.80
CA HIS A 76 -5.19 12.95 11.16
C HIS A 76 -5.57 11.49 10.91
N THR A 77 -5.09 10.90 9.82
CA THR A 77 -5.25 9.46 9.56
C THR A 77 -4.63 8.61 10.67
N TRP A 78 -3.45 9.00 11.16
CA TRP A 78 -2.78 8.32 12.27
C TRP A 78 -3.56 8.39 13.57
N THR A 79 -3.96 9.59 14.01
CA THR A 79 -4.71 9.76 15.27
C THR A 79 -6.08 9.09 15.22
N THR A 80 -6.78 9.18 14.08
CA THR A 80 -8.08 8.52 13.89
C THR A 80 -7.95 7.00 13.90
N THR A 81 -6.89 6.45 13.29
CA THR A 81 -6.65 4.99 13.33
C THR A 81 -6.24 4.54 14.73
N TRP A 82 -5.43 5.33 15.44
CA TRP A 82 -5.00 5.03 16.80
C TRP A 82 -6.17 4.98 17.79
N THR A 83 -7.03 6.00 17.77
CA THR A 83 -8.23 6.05 18.63
C THR A 83 -9.16 4.87 18.34
N ALA A 84 -9.39 4.54 17.06
CA ALA A 84 -10.18 3.36 16.70
C ALA A 84 -9.54 2.01 17.10
N ALA A 85 -8.20 1.95 17.16
CA ALA A 85 -7.45 0.75 17.53
C ALA A 85 -7.39 0.50 19.04
N PHE A 86 -7.40 1.55 19.86
CA PHE A 86 -7.10 1.44 21.29
C PHE A 86 -8.15 2.03 22.23
N ASP A 87 -8.97 2.99 21.79
CA ASP A 87 -9.96 3.65 22.65
C ASP A 87 -11.32 2.93 22.69
N HIS A 88 -11.37 1.66 22.28
CA HIS A 88 -12.55 0.79 22.33
C HIS A 88 -13.80 1.36 21.62
N VAL A 89 -13.60 2.31 20.71
CA VAL A 89 -14.66 2.96 19.92
C VAL A 89 -15.29 1.98 18.91
N GLN A 90 -14.57 0.90 18.59
CA GLN A 90 -14.97 -0.11 17.61
C GLN A 90 -15.05 -1.48 18.27
N THR A 91 -15.87 -2.38 17.71
CA THR A 91 -15.91 -3.77 18.19
C THR A 91 -14.53 -4.41 18.06
N THR A 92 -14.24 -5.37 18.93
CA THR A 92 -12.88 -5.94 19.09
C THR A 92 -12.28 -6.39 17.76
N GLY A 93 -13.08 -6.99 16.87
CA GLY A 93 -12.61 -7.43 15.54
C GLY A 93 -12.09 -6.29 14.65
N TYR A 94 -12.73 -5.11 14.69
CA TYR A 94 -12.27 -3.94 13.94
C TYR A 94 -11.06 -3.27 14.60
N ALA A 95 -10.97 -3.26 15.93
CA ALA A 95 -9.80 -2.75 16.64
C ALA A 95 -8.52 -3.51 16.26
N TRP A 96 -8.58 -4.85 16.20
CA TRP A 96 -7.46 -5.69 15.74
C TRP A 96 -7.05 -5.38 14.29
N MET A 97 -8.01 -5.06 13.42
CA MET A 97 -7.72 -4.64 12.04
C MET A 97 -6.96 -3.32 12.01
N PHE A 98 -7.38 -2.31 12.79
CA PHE A 98 -6.68 -1.02 12.87
C PHE A 98 -5.29 -1.15 13.50
N GLN A 99 -5.11 -2.03 14.48
CA GLN A 99 -3.79 -2.36 15.02
C GLN A 99 -2.88 -2.98 13.94
N ALA A 100 -3.40 -3.92 13.15
CA ALA A 100 -2.64 -4.50 12.03
C ALA A 100 -2.28 -3.45 10.97
N GLU A 101 -3.16 -2.48 10.71
CA GLU A 101 -2.88 -1.33 9.84
C GLU A 101 -1.72 -0.48 10.37
N LEU A 102 -1.72 -0.13 11.66
CA LEU A 102 -0.63 0.61 12.29
C LEU A 102 0.70 -0.15 12.22
N VAL A 103 0.69 -1.45 12.50
CA VAL A 103 1.90 -2.30 12.39
C VAL A 103 2.43 -2.30 10.95
N ALA A 104 1.55 -2.42 9.95
CA ALA A 104 1.96 -2.39 8.55
C ALA A 104 2.60 -1.05 8.15
N VAL A 105 2.07 0.08 8.65
CA VAL A 105 2.67 1.41 8.45
C VAL A 105 4.07 1.47 9.05
N VAL A 106 4.24 1.02 10.29
CA VAL A 106 5.53 1.01 10.99
C VAL A 106 6.54 0.15 10.23
N VAL A 107 6.15 -1.07 9.81
CA VAL A 107 7.00 -1.96 9.00
C VAL A 107 7.41 -1.27 7.70
N GLY A 108 6.49 -0.59 7.03
CA GLY A 108 6.77 0.17 5.82
C GLY A 108 7.77 1.30 6.04
N LEU A 109 7.63 2.07 7.12
CA LEU A 109 8.56 3.16 7.47
C LEU A 109 9.96 2.64 7.82
N VAL A 110 10.05 1.54 8.56
CA VAL A 110 11.32 0.87 8.88
C VAL A 110 12.00 0.38 7.61
N LEU A 111 11.26 -0.29 6.73
CA LEU A 111 11.78 -0.76 5.45
C LEU A 111 12.22 0.42 4.56
N LEU A 112 11.44 1.50 4.50
CA LEU A 112 11.80 2.70 3.76
C LEU A 112 13.12 3.29 4.26
N THR A 113 13.25 3.44 5.59
CA THR A 113 14.48 3.94 6.22
C THR A 113 15.67 3.05 5.90
N PHE A 114 15.48 1.73 5.95
CA PHE A 114 16.52 0.76 5.60
C PHE A 114 16.94 0.86 4.13
N LEU A 115 15.99 0.95 3.20
CA LEU A 115 16.25 1.09 1.76
C LEU A 115 16.97 2.41 1.44
N VAL A 116 16.58 3.51 2.09
CA VAL A 116 17.26 4.81 1.98
C VAL A 116 18.70 4.71 2.49
N ARG A 117 18.93 4.07 3.65
CA ARG A 117 20.27 3.85 4.19
C ARG A 117 21.15 3.00 3.28
N GLN A 118 20.57 1.99 2.62
CA GLN A 118 21.27 1.19 1.62
C GLN A 118 21.41 1.88 0.25
N ARG A 119 20.94 3.12 0.11
CA ARG A 119 20.93 3.89 -1.15
C ARG A 119 20.21 3.17 -2.30
N ARG A 120 19.22 2.34 -1.98
CA ARG A 120 18.35 1.67 -2.96
C ARG A 120 17.19 2.60 -3.35
N TRP A 121 17.53 3.71 -3.99
CA TRP A 121 16.60 4.81 -4.30
C TRP A 121 15.35 4.38 -5.07
N ALA A 122 15.48 3.38 -5.93
CA ALA A 122 14.40 2.77 -6.68
C ALA A 122 13.28 2.22 -5.79
N GLU A 123 13.69 1.39 -4.84
CA GLU A 123 12.80 0.68 -3.93
C GLU A 123 12.25 1.62 -2.87
N ALA A 124 13.10 2.53 -2.39
CA ALA A 124 12.69 3.58 -1.49
C ALA A 124 11.61 4.48 -2.12
N THR A 125 11.75 4.82 -3.40
CA THR A 125 10.75 5.60 -4.12
C THR A 125 9.44 4.83 -4.28
N TYR A 126 9.52 3.57 -4.71
CA TYR A 126 8.34 2.70 -4.85
C TYR A 126 7.56 2.57 -3.54
N LEU A 127 8.28 2.29 -2.45
CA LEU A 127 7.70 2.10 -1.13
C LEU A 127 7.21 3.43 -0.53
N GLY A 128 7.97 4.50 -0.69
CA GLY A 128 7.62 5.84 -0.20
C GLY A 128 6.37 6.39 -0.87
N LEU A 129 6.24 6.23 -2.19
CA LEU A 129 5.00 6.58 -2.91
C LEU A 129 3.82 5.73 -2.46
N SER A 130 4.02 4.43 -2.24
CA SER A 130 2.97 3.54 -1.72
C SER A 130 2.51 3.94 -0.32
N LEU A 131 3.43 4.36 0.56
CA LEU A 131 3.12 4.83 1.90
C LEU A 131 2.42 6.19 1.88
N LEU A 132 2.87 7.13 1.06
CA LEU A 132 2.23 8.44 0.90
C LEU A 132 0.81 8.28 0.36
N ALA A 133 0.64 7.47 -0.67
CA ALA A 133 -0.63 7.16 -1.30
C ALA A 133 -1.70 6.60 -0.36
N LEU A 134 -1.30 5.69 0.52
CA LEU A 134 -2.19 5.04 1.46
C LEU A 134 -2.31 5.84 2.76
N GLY A 135 -1.30 6.66 3.08
CA GLY A 135 -1.30 7.57 4.23
C GLY A 135 -2.10 8.85 4.02
N THR A 136 -2.40 9.25 2.78
CA THR A 136 -3.27 10.40 2.46
C THR A 136 -4.76 10.03 2.36
N SER A 137 -5.15 8.85 2.84
CA SER A 137 -6.56 8.43 2.90
C SER A 137 -7.13 8.62 4.32
N TYR A 138 -8.46 8.81 4.42
CA TYR A 138 -9.18 9.03 5.69
C TYR A 138 -8.93 7.93 6.75
N TRP A 139 -8.65 6.69 6.30
CA TRP A 139 -8.20 5.56 7.14
C TRP A 139 -7.09 4.82 6.41
N PHE A 140 -6.18 4.15 7.14
CA PHE A 140 -5.14 3.29 6.55
C PHE A 140 -5.69 2.05 5.81
N LEU A 141 -7.01 1.90 5.76
CA LEU A 141 -7.79 0.87 5.09
C LEU A 141 -7.05 0.22 3.90
N SER A 142 -6.57 -1.01 4.14
CA SER A 142 -5.81 -1.89 3.22
C SER A 142 -4.27 -1.82 3.27
N MET A 143 -3.66 -1.14 4.24
CA MET A 143 -2.19 -1.20 4.47
C MET A 143 -1.64 -2.63 4.58
N PRO A 144 -2.24 -3.56 5.36
CA PRO A 144 -1.79 -4.95 5.44
C PRO A 144 -1.77 -5.64 4.08
N ARG A 145 -2.75 -5.35 3.22
CA ARG A 145 -2.82 -5.91 1.86
C ARG A 145 -1.76 -5.32 0.94
N ALA A 146 -1.41 -4.04 1.11
CA ALA A 146 -0.37 -3.39 0.34
C ALA A 146 1.01 -4.01 0.59
N THR A 147 1.26 -4.54 1.80
CA THR A 147 2.53 -5.23 2.12
C THR A 147 2.80 -6.42 1.21
N LEU A 148 1.76 -7.10 0.69
CA LEU A 148 1.91 -8.19 -0.29
C LEU A 148 2.56 -7.74 -1.59
N LEU A 149 2.40 -6.45 -1.95
CA LEU A 149 2.99 -5.87 -3.15
C LEU A 149 4.39 -5.32 -2.90
N TRP A 150 4.80 -5.17 -1.63
CA TRP A 150 6.12 -4.66 -1.27
C TRP A 150 7.20 -5.71 -1.53
N TRP A 151 7.51 -5.95 -2.79
CA TRP A 151 8.58 -6.86 -3.21
C TRP A 151 9.92 -6.65 -2.48
N PRO A 152 10.37 -5.41 -2.11
CA PRO A 152 11.62 -5.24 -1.39
C PRO A 152 11.59 -5.87 0.01
N LEU A 153 10.42 -5.87 0.65
CA LEU A 153 10.20 -6.51 1.95
C LEU A 153 10.44 -8.02 1.83
N TRP A 154 9.77 -8.66 0.88
CA TRP A 154 9.78 -10.11 0.71
C TRP A 154 11.14 -10.61 0.22
N VAL A 155 11.79 -9.89 -0.70
CA VAL A 155 13.14 -10.22 -1.15
C VAL A 155 14.14 -10.08 -0.01
N GLY A 156 14.06 -9.00 0.78
CA GLY A 156 14.91 -8.80 1.94
C GLY A 156 14.74 -9.92 2.99
N LEU A 157 13.49 -10.27 3.30
CA LEU A 157 13.16 -11.35 4.22
C LEU A 157 13.64 -12.71 3.71
N GLY A 158 13.49 -12.98 2.41
CA GLY A 158 14.01 -14.18 1.75
C GLY A 158 15.53 -14.31 1.91
N VAL A 159 16.29 -13.25 1.59
CA VAL A 159 17.75 -13.26 1.79
C VAL A 159 18.10 -13.47 3.26
N TRP A 160 17.33 -12.89 4.18
CA TRP A 160 17.62 -12.97 5.61
C TRP A 160 17.39 -14.37 6.18
N THR A 161 16.31 -15.03 5.77
CA THR A 161 16.01 -16.43 6.15
C THR A 161 17.03 -17.43 5.60
N LEU A 162 17.63 -17.15 4.43
CA LEU A 162 18.71 -17.97 3.87
C LEU A 162 20.04 -17.79 4.61
N ARG A 163 20.32 -16.58 5.12
CA ARG A 163 21.56 -16.28 5.86
C ARG A 163 21.51 -16.70 7.32
N HIS A 164 20.34 -16.67 7.95
CA HIS A 164 20.18 -16.95 9.37
C HIS A 164 19.03 -17.93 9.62
N PRO A 165 19.33 -19.21 9.96
CA PRO A 165 18.31 -20.22 10.21
C PRO A 165 17.32 -19.86 11.32
N TRP A 166 17.75 -19.09 12.33
CA TRP A 166 16.87 -18.65 13.43
C TRP A 166 15.78 -17.69 12.95
N VAL A 167 16.05 -16.86 11.94
CA VAL A 167 15.06 -15.94 11.34
C VAL A 167 13.95 -16.75 10.68
N ARG A 168 14.31 -17.82 9.95
CA ARG A 168 13.36 -18.75 9.35
C ARG A 168 12.48 -19.41 10.40
N THR A 169 13.08 -19.94 11.47
CA THR A 169 12.33 -20.59 12.55
C THR A 169 11.39 -19.60 13.23
N THR A 170 11.88 -18.41 13.59
CA THR A 170 11.07 -17.36 14.23
C THR A 170 9.92 -16.94 13.33
N TYR A 171 10.18 -16.72 12.04
CA TYR A 171 9.15 -16.38 11.06
C TYR A 171 8.07 -17.45 10.99
N LEU A 172 8.43 -18.73 10.90
CA LEU A 172 7.45 -19.82 10.88
C LEU A 172 6.67 -19.94 12.19
N CYS A 173 7.34 -19.81 13.32
CA CYS A 173 6.71 -19.86 14.65
C CYS A 173 5.73 -18.71 14.89
N VAL A 174 5.91 -17.55 14.23
CA VAL A 174 5.01 -16.41 14.35
C VAL A 174 3.91 -16.46 13.29
N VAL A 175 4.26 -16.71 12.03
CA VAL A 175 3.31 -16.65 10.92
C VAL A 175 2.32 -17.81 10.96
N ALA A 176 2.76 -19.03 11.30
CA ALA A 176 1.86 -20.19 11.35
C ALA A 176 0.67 -19.97 12.30
N PRO A 177 0.85 -19.64 13.60
CA PRO A 177 -0.28 -19.43 14.49
C PRO A 177 -1.10 -18.20 14.11
N LEU A 178 -0.46 -17.13 13.63
CA LEU A 178 -1.16 -15.91 13.23
C LEU A 178 -2.05 -16.16 12.01
N SER A 179 -1.57 -16.91 11.01
CA SER A 179 -2.36 -17.38 9.87
C SER A 179 -3.52 -18.27 10.31
N THR A 180 -3.31 -19.16 11.29
CA THR A 180 -4.38 -20.00 11.83
C THR A 180 -5.46 -19.17 12.52
N ILE A 181 -5.07 -18.20 13.36
CA ILE A 181 -6.02 -17.30 14.04
C ILE A 181 -6.83 -16.53 13.01
N VAL A 182 -6.18 -15.91 12.01
CA VAL A 182 -6.86 -15.14 10.96
C VAL A 182 -7.83 -16.02 10.16
N ALA A 183 -7.41 -17.23 9.79
CA ALA A 183 -8.26 -18.19 9.09
C ALA A 183 -9.49 -18.56 9.93
N LEU A 184 -9.30 -18.89 11.21
CA LEU A 184 -10.40 -19.23 12.12
C LEU A 184 -11.36 -18.06 12.32
N THR A 185 -10.85 -16.84 12.53
CA THR A 185 -11.70 -15.65 12.68
C THR A 185 -12.50 -15.33 11.42
N PHE A 186 -11.93 -15.63 10.24
CA PHE A 186 -12.62 -15.49 8.96
C PHE A 186 -13.72 -16.55 8.79
N PHE A 187 -13.39 -17.84 8.97
CA PHE A 187 -14.35 -18.94 8.79
C PHE A 187 -15.46 -18.95 9.84
N THR A 188 -15.24 -18.39 11.02
CA THR A 188 -16.26 -18.29 12.08
C THR A 188 -17.12 -17.03 11.98
N GLY A 189 -16.97 -16.22 10.93
CA GLY A 189 -17.74 -14.99 10.72
C GLY A 189 -17.38 -13.85 11.67
N ARG A 190 -16.49 -14.06 12.65
CA ARG A 190 -16.07 -13.04 13.63
C ARG A 190 -15.33 -11.84 13.03
N TRP A 191 -14.99 -11.91 11.75
CA TRP A 191 -14.25 -10.87 11.04
C TRP A 191 -14.92 -10.33 9.77
N ALA A 192 -15.88 -11.06 9.20
CA ALA A 192 -16.54 -10.68 7.94
C ALA A 192 -18.08 -10.87 7.95
N GLY A 193 -18.66 -11.26 9.09
CA GLY A 193 -20.09 -11.50 9.30
C GLY A 193 -20.70 -10.51 10.28
#